data_AF-A0A4Q3FS75-F1
#
_entry.id   AF-A0A4Q3FS75-F1
#
_cell.length_a   1.000
_cell.length_b   1.000
_cell.length_c   1.000
_cell.angle_alpha   90.00
_cell.angle_beta   90.00
_cell.angle_gamma   90.00
#
_symmetry.space_group_name_H-M   'P 1'
#
loop_
_entity.id
_entity.type
_entity.pdbx_description
1 polymer ?
#
loop_
_entity_poly.entity_id
_entity_poly.type
_entity_poly.pdbx_seq_one_letter_code
_entity_poly.pdbx_strand_id
1 'polypeptide(L)'
;MMILHKIKNFFYSCIILILFLPAFSFAQGLINNGANIVFNGNNVFVNLNGSTANYLNQSGGLLTGININYDVSADGSATTSMIVGGNWTNNASTAAITGYGLTTVFNNTSAAQTIGGTASTSFFNLICSGSAKTFSAPSSSPFAVKTVNNLSLGTSVTYTNISSITIGKIFSGTASLSSGSIPVTIGDDYTNSATGYTVTGDWTYNGSGFNNPNTSTGTTASTLMVGALNYKNLNIVSA
;
A
#
# COMPACT_ATOMS: atom_id res chain seq x y z
N MET A 1 -21.45 45.48 47.73
CA MET A 1 -20.81 45.79 46.43
C MET A 1 -19.69 44.82 46.05
N MET A 2 -18.83 44.40 46.99
CA MET A 2 -17.68 43.50 46.71
C MET A 2 -18.07 42.08 46.23
N ILE A 3 -19.21 41.51 46.67
CA ILE A 3 -19.65 40.16 46.31
C ILE A 3 -20.07 40.06 44.83
N LEU A 4 -20.81 41.06 44.33
CA LEU A 4 -21.27 41.10 42.94
C LEU A 4 -20.10 41.19 41.94
N HIS A 5 -19.02 41.87 42.33
CA HIS A 5 -17.81 42.00 41.53
C HIS A 5 -17.07 40.65 41.41
N LYS A 6 -17.00 39.86 42.49
CA LYS A 6 -16.39 38.52 42.49
C LYS A 6 -17.18 37.54 41.62
N ILE A 7 -18.52 37.58 41.67
CA ILE A 7 -19.38 36.70 40.85
C ILE A 7 -19.23 37.02 39.36
N LYS A 8 -19.17 38.31 38.98
CA LYS A 8 -18.93 38.71 37.59
C LYS A 8 -17.57 38.20 37.08
N ASN A 9 -16.50 38.40 37.84
CA ASN A 9 -15.15 37.96 37.43
C ASN A 9 -15.05 36.43 37.31
N PHE A 10 -15.73 35.68 38.17
CA PHE A 10 -15.83 34.23 38.06
C PHE A 10 -16.58 33.80 36.79
N PHE A 11 -17.71 34.44 36.50
CA PHE A 11 -18.53 34.15 35.31
C PHE A 11 -17.78 34.46 34.00
N TYR A 12 -17.07 35.59 33.92
CA TYR A 12 -16.21 35.92 32.76
C TYR A 12 -15.07 34.92 32.60
N SER A 13 -14.45 34.47 33.68
CA SER A 13 -13.37 33.46 33.62
C SER A 13 -13.88 32.11 33.11
N CYS A 14 -15.08 31.68 33.53
CA CYS A 14 -15.71 30.45 33.04
C CYS A 14 -16.10 30.55 31.56
N ILE A 15 -16.65 31.68 31.11
CA ILE A 15 -17.01 31.89 29.69
C ILE A 15 -15.76 31.88 28.80
N ILE A 16 -14.69 32.55 29.22
CA ILE A 16 -13.42 32.54 28.48
C ILE A 16 -12.88 31.10 28.37
N LEU A 17 -12.89 30.34 29.47
CA LEU A 17 -12.44 28.95 29.47
C LEU A 17 -13.28 28.07 28.51
N ILE A 18 -14.61 28.22 28.52
CA ILE A 18 -15.55 27.49 27.64
C ILE A 18 -15.39 27.90 26.16
N LEU A 19 -15.05 29.16 25.88
CA LEU A 19 -14.74 29.63 24.52
C LEU A 19 -13.42 29.07 23.97
N PHE A 20 -12.50 28.63 24.83
CA PHE A 20 -11.26 27.93 24.45
C PHE A 20 -11.40 26.40 24.39
N LEU A 21 -12.53 25.82 24.81
CA LEU A 21 -12.77 24.38 24.79
C LEU A 21 -13.01 23.74 23.40
N PRO A 22 -13.48 24.41 22.32
CA PRO A 22 -13.78 23.71 21.07
C PRO A 22 -12.57 23.53 20.12
N ALA A 23 -11.33 23.81 20.55
CA ALA A 23 -10.15 23.67 19.69
C ALA A 23 -9.31 22.42 19.97
N PHE A 24 -9.79 21.46 20.77
CA PHE A 24 -9.15 20.15 20.89
C PHE A 24 -9.37 19.36 19.60
N SER A 25 -8.53 19.62 18.60
CA SER A 25 -8.29 18.69 17.50
C SER A 25 -7.65 17.45 18.11
N PHE A 26 -8.45 16.45 18.48
CA PHE A 26 -7.91 15.14 18.80
C PHE A 26 -7.11 14.68 17.57
N ALA A 27 -5.81 14.46 17.74
CA ALA A 27 -5.02 13.84 16.69
C ALA A 27 -5.65 12.48 16.39
N GLN A 28 -6.29 12.36 15.24
CA GLN A 28 -6.74 11.08 14.73
C GLN A 28 -5.51 10.37 14.19
N GLY A 29 -5.34 9.08 14.46
CA GLY A 29 -4.19 8.32 13.96
C GLY A 29 -3.61 7.34 14.99
N LEU A 30 -2.52 6.68 14.59
CA LEU A 30 -1.81 5.71 15.42
C LEU A 30 -0.30 5.97 15.32
N ILE A 31 0.33 6.18 16.48
CA ILE A 31 1.78 6.25 16.61
C ILE A 31 2.24 4.92 17.23
N ASN A 32 2.95 4.11 16.44
CA ASN A 32 3.60 2.91 16.93
C ASN A 32 5.04 3.23 17.35
N ASN A 33 5.27 3.36 18.65
CA ASN A 33 6.56 3.73 19.24
C ASN A 33 7.29 2.50 19.82
N GLY A 34 7.59 1.52 18.98
CA GLY A 34 8.33 0.31 19.36
C GLY A 34 7.48 -0.89 19.77
N ALA A 35 6.15 -0.83 19.61
CA ALA A 35 5.29 -1.97 19.88
C ALA A 35 5.21 -2.90 18.66
N ASN A 36 5.06 -4.21 18.92
CA ASN A 36 4.59 -5.16 17.92
C ASN A 36 3.07 -5.27 18.03
N ILE A 37 2.35 -4.71 17.06
CA ILE A 37 0.90 -4.78 16.96
C ILE A 37 0.54 -5.98 16.08
N VAL A 38 -0.04 -7.00 16.67
CA VAL A 38 -0.31 -8.26 15.99
C VAL A 38 -1.77 -8.31 15.54
N PHE A 39 -1.96 -8.50 14.23
CA PHE A 39 -3.25 -8.77 13.63
C PHE A 39 -3.40 -10.29 13.47
N ASN A 40 -3.96 -10.93 14.50
CA ASN A 40 -4.13 -12.38 14.56
C ASN A 40 -5.61 -12.75 14.42
N GLY A 41 -5.93 -13.51 13.39
CA GLY A 41 -7.29 -14.01 13.12
C GLY A 41 -7.87 -13.53 11.80
N ASN A 42 -9.08 -13.98 11.52
CA ASN A 42 -9.85 -13.58 10.34
C ASN A 42 -10.65 -12.31 10.66
N ASN A 43 -10.72 -11.39 9.70
CA ASN A 43 -11.56 -10.18 9.80
C ASN A 43 -11.16 -9.23 10.94
N VAL A 44 -9.86 -9.05 11.17
CA VAL A 44 -9.36 -8.01 12.10
C VAL A 44 -9.22 -6.69 11.34
N PHE A 45 -9.92 -5.66 11.79
CA PHE A 45 -9.97 -4.37 11.11
C PHE A 45 -9.49 -3.23 12.00
N VAL A 46 -8.51 -2.47 11.52
CA VAL A 46 -8.13 -1.17 12.09
C VAL A 46 -8.51 -0.09 11.09
N ASN A 47 -9.32 0.87 11.53
CA ASN A 47 -9.75 1.99 10.68
C ASN A 47 -9.29 3.32 11.29
N LEU A 48 -8.23 3.91 10.71
CA LEU A 48 -7.80 5.27 11.02
C LEU A 48 -8.54 6.21 10.06
N ASN A 49 -9.76 6.62 10.43
CA ASN A 49 -10.63 7.44 9.57
C ASN A 49 -10.32 8.94 9.70
N GLY A 50 -10.43 9.68 8.59
CA GLY A 50 -10.19 11.12 8.50
C GLY A 50 -8.87 11.47 7.81
N SER A 51 -8.78 12.67 7.18
CA SER A 51 -7.58 13.12 6.47
C SER A 51 -6.38 13.39 7.38
N THR A 52 -6.61 13.57 8.67
CA THR A 52 -5.56 13.72 9.68
C THR A 52 -5.18 12.41 10.34
N ALA A 53 -5.83 11.29 10.00
CA ALA A 53 -5.67 9.99 10.62
C ALA A 53 -4.40 9.26 10.15
N ASN A 54 -3.26 9.78 10.59
CA ASN A 54 -1.94 9.32 10.17
C ASN A 54 -1.53 8.02 10.88
N TYR A 55 -0.76 7.18 10.19
CA TYR A 55 0.03 6.14 10.83
C TYR A 55 1.50 6.55 10.86
N LEU A 56 2.09 6.57 12.05
CA LEU A 56 3.51 6.86 12.27
C LEU A 56 4.17 5.69 12.99
N ASN A 57 5.14 5.06 12.34
CA ASN A 57 5.97 4.01 12.93
C ASN A 57 7.35 4.55 13.31
N GLN A 58 7.80 4.29 14.53
CA GLN A 58 9.07 4.76 15.06
C GLN A 58 9.61 3.78 16.11
N SER A 59 10.88 3.95 16.50
CA SER A 59 11.51 3.18 17.60
C SER A 59 11.41 1.65 17.46
N GLY A 60 11.46 1.12 16.23
CA GLY A 60 11.36 -0.32 15.97
C GLY A 60 9.94 -0.88 16.02
N GLY A 61 8.91 -0.02 15.96
CA GLY A 61 7.52 -0.47 15.89
C GLY A 61 7.29 -1.39 14.68
N LEU A 62 6.37 -2.33 14.87
CA LEU A 62 6.07 -3.36 13.89
C LEU A 62 4.58 -3.68 13.88
N LEU A 63 4.02 -3.88 12.69
CA LEU A 63 2.72 -4.54 12.50
C LEU A 63 2.98 -5.97 12.03
N THR A 64 2.41 -6.96 12.72
CA THR A 64 2.54 -8.37 12.33
C THR A 64 1.20 -8.90 11.85
N GLY A 65 1.11 -9.22 10.56
CA GLY A 65 -0.02 -9.97 10.02
C GLY A 65 0.17 -11.47 10.25
N ILE A 66 -0.84 -12.12 10.85
CA ILE A 66 -0.89 -13.58 10.99
C ILE A 66 -2.24 -14.04 10.43
N ASN A 67 -2.34 -14.10 9.09
CA ASN A 67 -3.43 -14.79 8.43
C ASN A 67 -2.86 -15.94 7.60
N ILE A 68 -3.30 -17.16 7.91
CA ILE A 68 -2.69 -18.42 7.47
C ILE A 68 -3.52 -19.15 6.42
N ASN A 69 -4.74 -18.68 6.08
CA ASN A 69 -5.72 -19.55 5.41
C ASN A 69 -6.35 -19.06 4.10
N TYR A 70 -5.96 -17.91 3.52
CA TYR A 70 -6.51 -17.50 2.22
C TYR A 70 -5.48 -16.82 1.34
N ASP A 71 -5.43 -17.23 0.06
CA ASP A 71 -4.85 -16.42 -1.01
C ASP A 71 -5.60 -15.09 -1.01
N VAL A 72 -4.90 -14.05 -0.57
CA VAL A 72 -5.54 -12.79 -0.30
C VAL A 72 -5.85 -12.07 -1.61
N SER A 73 -7.11 -12.09 -2.03
CA SER A 73 -7.59 -11.31 -3.18
C SER A 73 -7.25 -9.82 -3.01
N ALA A 74 -6.72 -9.21 -4.08
CA ALA A 74 -6.36 -7.79 -4.14
C ALA A 74 -7.58 -6.84 -4.10
N ASP A 75 -8.79 -7.38 -3.96
CA ASP A 75 -10.07 -6.67 -3.93
C ASP A 75 -10.59 -6.37 -2.50
N GLY A 76 -9.90 -6.86 -1.47
CA GLY A 76 -10.25 -6.63 -0.07
C GLY A 76 -11.42 -7.46 0.48
N SER A 77 -11.89 -8.48 -0.25
CA SER A 77 -13.15 -9.18 0.08
C SER A 77 -13.09 -10.22 1.23
N ALA A 78 -11.92 -10.47 1.86
CA ALA A 78 -11.83 -11.37 3.04
C ALA A 78 -10.62 -11.10 3.96
N THR A 79 -10.15 -9.86 4.11
CA THR A 79 -8.81 -9.60 4.67
C THR A 79 -8.81 -8.84 5.98
N THR A 80 -8.06 -9.37 6.94
CA THR A 80 -7.47 -8.58 8.02
C THR A 80 -6.78 -7.36 7.43
N SER A 81 -7.23 -6.17 7.81
CA SER A 81 -6.83 -4.94 7.13
C SER A 81 -6.67 -3.74 8.05
N MET A 82 -5.84 -2.82 7.56
CA MET A 82 -5.65 -1.51 8.14
C MET A 82 -6.00 -0.46 7.09
N ILE A 83 -7.05 0.32 7.36
CA ILE A 83 -7.39 1.50 6.58
C ILE A 83 -6.70 2.70 7.21
N VAL A 84 -6.00 3.48 6.39
CA VAL A 84 -5.35 4.72 6.81
C VAL A 84 -5.91 5.86 5.98
N GLY A 85 -6.57 6.81 6.64
CA GLY A 85 -7.16 8.00 6.02
C GLY A 85 -6.17 9.15 5.86
N GLY A 86 -5.16 9.24 6.72
CA GLY A 86 -4.07 10.22 6.64
C GLY A 86 -2.84 9.67 5.92
N ASN A 87 -1.68 10.23 6.26
CA ASN A 87 -0.38 9.80 5.74
C ASN A 87 0.14 8.55 6.45
N TRP A 88 1.01 7.81 5.77
CA TRP A 88 1.79 6.72 6.34
C TRP A 88 3.27 7.11 6.40
N THR A 89 3.87 7.02 7.59
CA THR A 89 5.28 7.35 7.82
C THR A 89 5.99 6.22 8.56
N ASN A 90 6.98 5.59 7.95
CA ASN A 90 7.89 4.65 8.61
C ASN A 90 9.26 5.29 8.89
N ASN A 91 9.47 5.69 10.14
CA ASN A 91 10.74 6.22 10.64
C ASN A 91 11.46 5.23 11.58
N ALA A 92 10.97 3.99 11.70
CA ALA A 92 11.70 2.94 12.38
C ALA A 92 12.89 2.46 11.52
N SER A 93 13.90 1.87 12.14
CA SER A 93 15.03 1.26 11.43
C SER A 93 14.66 -0.07 10.73
N THR A 94 13.44 -0.56 10.92
CA THR A 94 12.92 -1.82 10.41
C THR A 94 11.73 -1.59 9.47
N ALA A 95 11.37 -2.62 8.72
CA ALA A 95 10.10 -2.61 7.98
C ALA A 95 8.93 -2.43 8.97
N ALA A 96 7.98 -1.57 8.63
CA ALA A 96 6.80 -1.33 9.47
C ALA A 96 5.82 -2.52 9.52
N ILE A 97 5.91 -3.45 8.57
CA ILE A 97 5.02 -4.61 8.48
C ILE A 97 5.86 -5.88 8.28
N THR A 98 5.47 -6.95 8.97
CA THR A 98 5.97 -8.30 8.75
C THR A 98 4.83 -9.33 8.78
N GLY A 99 5.16 -10.57 8.45
CA GLY A 99 4.21 -11.67 8.37
C GLY A 99 3.36 -11.64 7.11
N TYR A 100 2.24 -12.35 7.14
CA TYR A 100 1.39 -12.60 5.98
C TYR A 100 -0.06 -12.17 6.26
N GLY A 101 -0.73 -11.72 5.21
CA GLY A 101 -2.18 -11.54 5.22
C GLY A 101 -2.72 -10.18 5.66
N LEU A 102 -1.87 -9.20 5.99
CA LEU A 102 -2.32 -7.84 6.27
C LEU A 102 -2.50 -7.05 4.96
N THR A 103 -3.73 -6.62 4.69
CA THR A 103 -4.02 -5.66 3.60
C THR A 103 -4.02 -4.24 4.14
N THR A 104 -3.15 -3.39 3.60
CA THR A 104 -3.18 -1.95 3.91
C THR A 104 -3.95 -1.20 2.84
N VAL A 105 -4.87 -0.35 3.25
CA VAL A 105 -5.77 0.38 2.36
C VAL A 105 -5.64 1.88 2.58
N PHE A 106 -5.34 2.60 1.50
CA PHE A 106 -5.36 4.07 1.45
C PHE A 106 -6.49 4.51 0.53
N ASN A 107 -7.61 4.93 1.09
CA ASN A 107 -8.86 5.19 0.34
C ASN A 107 -9.45 6.59 0.56
N ASN A 108 -8.69 7.53 1.12
CA ASN A 108 -9.21 8.87 1.38
C ASN A 108 -9.61 9.55 0.06
N THR A 109 -10.86 10.01 -0.03
CA THR A 109 -11.45 10.67 -1.20
C THR A 109 -11.36 12.20 -1.16
N SER A 110 -11.01 12.77 0.00
CA SER A 110 -11.02 14.21 0.26
C SER A 110 -9.61 14.82 0.35
N ALA A 111 -8.58 14.01 0.56
CA ALA A 111 -7.21 14.46 0.70
C ALA A 111 -6.22 13.49 0.07
N ALA A 112 -5.21 14.03 -0.62
CA ALA A 112 -4.08 13.24 -1.08
C ALA A 112 -3.30 12.67 0.10
N GLN A 113 -2.73 11.48 -0.07
CA GLN A 113 -2.00 10.77 0.98
C GLN A 113 -0.56 10.54 0.57
N THR A 114 0.36 10.80 1.50
CA THR A 114 1.78 10.49 1.35
C THR A 114 2.09 9.19 2.10
N ILE A 115 2.72 8.25 1.41
CA ILE A 115 3.21 6.98 1.95
C ILE A 115 4.73 7.00 1.86
N GLY A 116 5.41 6.91 2.99
CA GLY A 116 6.85 7.08 2.99
C GLY A 116 7.48 6.96 4.36
N GLY A 117 8.56 7.70 4.55
CA GLY A 117 9.36 7.73 5.77
C GLY A 117 10.85 7.62 5.47
N THR A 118 11.67 7.58 6.51
CA THR A 118 13.13 7.41 6.34
C THR A 118 13.53 5.98 6.00
N ALA A 119 12.67 4.99 6.31
CA ALA A 119 12.87 3.58 6.00
C ALA A 119 11.80 3.04 5.04
N SER A 120 12.17 2.01 4.27
CA SER A 120 11.24 1.33 3.36
C SER A 120 10.07 0.70 4.11
N THR A 121 8.90 0.66 3.47
CA THR A 121 7.76 -0.13 3.95
C THR A 121 7.49 -1.24 2.95
N SER A 122 7.47 -2.48 3.44
CA SER A 122 7.02 -3.64 2.65
C SER A 122 5.60 -3.96 3.07
N PHE A 123 4.64 -3.80 2.18
CA PHE A 123 3.25 -4.20 2.42
C PHE A 123 3.05 -5.66 2.05
N PHE A 124 2.15 -6.39 2.71
CA PHE A 124 1.77 -7.71 2.21
C PHE A 124 0.83 -7.57 1.01
N ASN A 125 -0.35 -6.97 1.21
CA ASN A 125 -1.16 -6.40 0.14
C ASN A 125 -1.34 -4.90 0.33
N LEU A 126 -1.39 -4.17 -0.78
CA LEU A 126 -1.59 -2.72 -0.78
C LEU A 126 -2.71 -2.35 -1.76
N ILE A 127 -3.70 -1.61 -1.26
CA ILE A 127 -4.78 -1.04 -2.07
C ILE A 127 -4.74 0.48 -1.96
N CYS A 128 -4.66 1.16 -3.09
CA CYS A 128 -4.69 2.62 -3.18
C CYS A 128 -5.90 3.05 -4.02
N SER A 129 -6.82 3.80 -3.42
CA SER A 129 -8.03 4.32 -4.08
C SER A 129 -8.37 5.73 -3.56
N GLY A 130 -9.41 6.36 -4.11
CA GLY A 130 -9.80 7.73 -3.73
C GLY A 130 -8.88 8.79 -4.35
N SER A 131 -8.52 9.82 -3.58
CA SER A 131 -7.60 10.89 -4.00
C SER A 131 -6.19 10.38 -4.29
N ALA A 132 -5.37 11.21 -4.95
CA ALA A 132 -4.02 10.88 -5.37
C ALA A 132 -3.13 10.37 -4.21
N LYS A 133 -2.20 9.46 -4.54
CA LYS A 133 -1.18 8.97 -3.60
C LYS A 133 0.21 9.40 -4.03
N THR A 134 1.07 9.65 -3.06
CA THR A 134 2.50 9.89 -3.29
C THR A 134 3.31 8.90 -2.49
N PHE A 135 4.11 8.06 -3.16
CA PHE A 135 5.17 7.31 -2.49
C PHE A 135 6.42 8.17 -2.46
N SER A 136 6.93 8.47 -1.28
CA SER A 136 8.06 9.38 -1.13
C SER A 136 9.06 8.93 -0.09
N ALA A 137 10.31 9.29 -0.33
CA ALA A 137 11.38 9.15 0.64
C ALA A 137 12.29 10.38 0.66
N PRO A 138 13.10 10.56 1.72
CA PRO A 138 14.16 11.54 1.74
C PRO A 138 15.08 11.34 0.53
N SER A 139 15.53 12.44 -0.09
CA SER A 139 16.39 12.41 -1.28
C SER A 139 17.71 11.65 -1.09
N SER A 140 18.14 11.45 0.16
CA SER A 140 19.32 10.67 0.53
C SER A 140 19.05 9.18 0.75
N SER A 141 17.81 8.70 0.61
CA SER A 141 17.43 7.31 0.88
C SER A 141 16.73 6.69 -0.33
N PRO A 142 17.30 5.62 -0.95
CA PRO A 142 16.61 4.88 -1.98
C PRO A 142 15.46 4.09 -1.33
N PHE A 143 14.24 4.60 -1.43
CA PHE A 143 13.06 3.88 -0.96
C PHE A 143 12.51 3.02 -2.08
N ALA A 144 12.21 1.77 -1.76
CA ALA A 144 11.50 0.86 -2.63
C ALA A 144 10.04 0.77 -2.20
N VAL A 145 9.12 0.87 -3.16
CA VAL A 145 7.74 0.42 -2.94
C VAL A 145 7.75 -1.10 -3.10
N LYS A 146 7.54 -1.81 -2.00
CA LYS A 146 7.53 -3.28 -2.01
C LYS A 146 6.18 -3.81 -1.55
N THR A 147 5.55 -4.64 -2.38
CA THR A 147 4.46 -5.52 -1.95
C THR A 147 4.95 -6.96 -2.00
N VAL A 148 4.70 -7.72 -0.93
CA VAL A 148 5.07 -9.14 -0.86
C VAL A 148 4.11 -9.98 -1.69
N ASN A 149 2.86 -9.54 -1.84
CA ASN A 149 1.84 -10.24 -2.61
C ASN A 149 1.22 -9.31 -3.66
N ASN A 150 0.24 -8.48 -3.29
CA ASN A 150 -0.54 -7.74 -4.29
C ASN A 150 -0.43 -6.21 -4.16
N LEU A 151 -0.42 -5.52 -5.31
CA LEU A 151 -0.60 -4.07 -5.42
C LEU A 151 -1.83 -3.76 -6.28
N SER A 152 -2.79 -3.00 -5.74
CA SER A 152 -3.98 -2.54 -6.47
C SER A 152 -4.04 -1.01 -6.49
N LEU A 153 -4.08 -0.42 -7.69
CA LEU A 153 -4.18 1.02 -7.89
C LEU A 153 -5.51 1.39 -8.56
N GLY A 154 -6.41 2.01 -7.82
CA GLY A 154 -7.64 2.64 -8.32
C GLY A 154 -7.54 4.17 -8.45
N THR A 155 -6.35 4.74 -8.24
CA THR A 155 -6.09 6.19 -8.30
C THR A 155 -4.67 6.47 -8.81
N SER A 156 -4.43 7.68 -9.29
CA SER A 156 -3.10 8.11 -9.76
C SER A 156 -2.09 8.11 -8.61
N VAL A 157 -0.88 7.62 -8.91
CA VAL A 157 0.24 7.57 -7.98
C VAL A 157 1.41 8.37 -8.52
N THR A 158 2.05 9.15 -7.65
CA THR A 158 3.33 9.80 -7.92
C THR A 158 4.43 9.16 -7.09
N TYR A 159 5.63 9.03 -7.66
CA TYR A 159 6.81 8.50 -7.00
C TYR A 159 7.87 9.60 -6.88
N THR A 160 8.45 9.77 -5.71
CA THR A 160 9.49 10.79 -5.45
C THR A 160 10.63 10.17 -4.65
N ASN A 161 11.86 10.24 -5.19
CA ASN A 161 13.06 9.62 -4.62
C ASN A 161 12.92 8.09 -4.43
N ILE A 162 12.26 7.43 -5.37
CA ILE A 162 12.04 5.98 -5.36
C ILE A 162 13.03 5.32 -6.32
N SER A 163 13.75 4.30 -5.84
CA SER A 163 14.77 3.61 -6.63
C SER A 163 14.24 2.40 -7.39
N SER A 164 13.14 1.79 -6.92
CA SER A 164 12.53 0.61 -7.54
C SER A 164 11.10 0.36 -7.02
N ILE A 165 10.32 -0.36 -7.81
CA ILE A 165 9.01 -0.89 -7.42
C ILE A 165 9.06 -2.41 -7.52
N THR A 166 8.68 -3.13 -6.47
CA THR A 166 8.66 -4.59 -6.44
C THR A 166 7.28 -5.08 -6.03
N ILE A 167 6.67 -5.91 -6.86
CA ILE A 167 5.33 -6.48 -6.66
C ILE A 167 5.47 -8.00 -6.66
N GLY A 168 5.22 -8.63 -5.50
CA GLY A 168 5.56 -10.03 -5.30
C GLY A 168 4.72 -11.04 -6.10
N LYS A 169 3.45 -10.72 -6.40
CA LYS A 169 2.58 -11.51 -7.29
C LYS A 169 1.89 -10.61 -8.29
N ILE A 170 0.73 -10.02 -7.93
CA ILE A 170 -0.19 -9.40 -8.89
C ILE A 170 -0.19 -7.87 -8.75
N PHE A 171 -0.12 -7.18 -9.88
CA PHE A 171 -0.56 -5.79 -10.02
C PHE A 171 -1.99 -5.76 -10.59
N SER A 172 -2.87 -4.98 -9.99
CA SER A 172 -4.25 -4.82 -10.44
C SER A 172 -4.78 -3.40 -10.25
N GLY A 173 -6.03 -3.17 -10.62
CA GLY A 173 -6.70 -1.89 -10.49
C GLY A 173 -6.91 -1.18 -11.82
N THR A 174 -7.54 0.00 -11.76
CA THR A 174 -7.95 0.78 -12.94
C THR A 174 -6.96 1.90 -13.30
N ALA A 175 -6.03 2.22 -12.40
CA ALA A 175 -5.02 3.25 -12.62
C ALA A 175 -3.69 2.63 -13.09
N SER A 176 -2.98 3.33 -13.97
CA SER A 176 -1.66 2.92 -14.42
C SER A 176 -0.60 3.12 -13.34
N LEU A 177 0.43 2.26 -13.35
CA LEU A 177 1.56 2.37 -12.43
C LEU A 177 2.39 3.65 -12.64
N SER A 178 2.43 4.24 -13.83
CA SER A 178 3.12 5.52 -14.14
C SER A 178 4.54 5.67 -13.55
N SER A 179 5.36 4.61 -13.65
CA SER A 179 6.68 4.53 -13.00
C SER A 179 7.77 5.41 -13.63
N GLY A 180 7.55 5.98 -14.82
CA GLY A 180 8.59 6.75 -15.52
C GLY A 180 9.82 5.90 -15.81
N SER A 181 10.99 6.32 -15.30
CA SER A 181 12.26 5.58 -15.40
C SER A 181 12.54 4.65 -14.23
N ILE A 182 11.63 4.53 -13.25
CA ILE A 182 11.83 3.68 -12.07
C ILE A 182 11.75 2.21 -12.52
N PRO A 183 12.78 1.39 -12.23
CA PRO A 183 12.72 -0.04 -12.49
C PRO A 183 11.58 -0.71 -11.71
N VAL A 184 10.82 -1.55 -12.39
CA VAL A 184 9.69 -2.28 -11.82
C VAL A 184 9.95 -3.78 -11.95
N THR A 185 9.70 -4.54 -10.89
CA THR A 185 9.81 -6.01 -10.88
C THR A 185 8.50 -6.62 -10.40
N ILE A 186 8.00 -7.62 -11.12
CA ILE A 186 6.70 -8.24 -10.83
C ILE A 186 6.84 -9.76 -10.84
N GLY A 187 6.30 -10.41 -9.81
CA GLY A 187 6.40 -11.86 -9.63
C GLY A 187 5.48 -12.67 -10.55
N ASP A 188 4.30 -12.15 -10.91
CA ASP A 188 3.39 -12.78 -11.87
C ASP A 188 2.77 -11.72 -12.79
N ASP A 189 2.74 -12.01 -14.08
CA ASP A 189 2.35 -11.08 -15.13
C ASP A 189 0.99 -11.37 -15.77
N TYR A 190 0.32 -12.46 -15.38
CA TYR A 190 -0.81 -12.99 -16.12
C TYR A 190 -2.00 -12.01 -16.29
N THR A 191 -2.21 -11.09 -15.36
CA THR A 191 -3.33 -10.12 -15.37
C THR A 191 -2.89 -8.65 -15.41
N ASN A 192 -1.61 -8.41 -15.67
CA ASN A 192 -1.02 -7.10 -15.52
C ASN A 192 -1.12 -6.26 -16.81
N SER A 193 -1.34 -4.95 -16.66
CA SER A 193 -1.46 -3.99 -17.75
C SER A 193 -0.39 -2.89 -17.73
N ALA A 194 0.57 -2.95 -16.79
CA ALA A 194 1.71 -2.03 -16.75
C ALA A 194 2.63 -2.23 -17.97
N THR A 195 3.58 -1.31 -18.18
CA THR A 195 4.64 -1.43 -19.21
C THR A 195 6.02 -1.12 -18.59
N GLY A 196 7.11 -1.62 -19.16
CA GLY A 196 8.49 -1.26 -18.76
C GLY A 196 9.04 -1.92 -17.47
N TYR A 197 8.63 -3.15 -17.14
CA TYR A 197 9.08 -3.91 -15.97
C TYR A 197 9.77 -5.23 -16.35
N THR A 198 10.47 -5.82 -15.38
CA THR A 198 11.05 -7.16 -15.47
C THR A 198 10.18 -8.17 -14.71
N VAL A 199 9.90 -9.32 -15.31
CA VAL A 199 9.17 -10.44 -14.67
C VAL A 199 10.18 -11.46 -14.16
N THR A 200 10.04 -11.91 -12.91
CA THR A 200 11.02 -12.83 -12.27
C THR A 200 10.42 -14.12 -11.69
N GLY A 201 9.14 -14.43 -11.93
CA GLY A 201 8.48 -15.64 -11.42
C GLY A 201 8.15 -16.70 -12.48
N ASP A 202 7.87 -17.92 -12.02
CA ASP A 202 7.50 -19.07 -12.86
C ASP A 202 6.14 -18.84 -13.54
N TRP A 203 6.15 -18.74 -14.87
CA TRP A 203 4.96 -18.73 -15.72
C TRP A 203 4.32 -20.14 -15.72
N THR A 204 3.77 -20.61 -14.59
CA THR A 204 3.09 -21.91 -14.59
C THR A 204 1.65 -21.72 -15.06
N TYR A 205 1.47 -21.70 -16.38
CA TYR A 205 0.17 -21.71 -17.04
C TYR A 205 -0.60 -22.98 -16.68
N ASN A 206 -1.79 -22.84 -16.09
CA ASN A 206 -2.69 -23.96 -15.83
C ASN A 206 -4.14 -23.53 -16.06
N GLY A 207 -4.59 -23.43 -17.32
CA GLY A 207 -6.00 -23.17 -17.61
C GLY A 207 -6.33 -22.76 -19.04
N SER A 208 -7.09 -23.63 -19.71
CA SER A 208 -7.54 -23.60 -21.11
C SER A 208 -8.56 -22.48 -21.45
N GLY A 209 -8.22 -21.22 -21.21
CA GLY A 209 -9.07 -20.07 -21.53
C GLY A 209 -8.38 -19.09 -22.47
N PHE A 210 -8.84 -19.03 -23.72
CA PHE A 210 -8.53 -17.98 -24.69
C PHE A 210 -8.52 -16.58 -24.05
N ASN A 211 -7.42 -15.82 -24.16
CA ASN A 211 -7.43 -14.38 -23.92
C ASN A 211 -6.43 -13.66 -24.84
N ASN A 212 -6.90 -12.54 -25.40
CA ASN A 212 -6.29 -11.78 -26.47
C ASN A 212 -4.93 -11.16 -26.05
N PRO A 213 -3.88 -11.25 -26.87
CA PRO A 213 -2.56 -10.69 -26.55
C PRO A 213 -2.57 -9.16 -26.48
N ASN A 214 -1.74 -8.63 -25.56
CA ASN A 214 -1.32 -7.24 -25.52
C ASN A 214 -0.70 -6.85 -26.89
N THR A 215 -1.37 -5.98 -27.65
CA THR A 215 -0.93 -5.52 -28.98
C THR A 215 -0.11 -4.22 -28.93
N SER A 216 0.47 -3.85 -27.78
CA SER A 216 1.40 -2.72 -27.74
C SER A 216 2.71 -3.09 -28.45
N THR A 217 2.85 -2.55 -29.65
CA THR A 217 4.05 -2.62 -30.48
C THR A 217 5.13 -1.75 -29.87
N GLY A 218 6.01 -2.37 -29.07
CA GLY A 218 7.28 -1.76 -28.68
C GLY A 218 7.65 -1.95 -27.22
N THR A 219 8.00 -3.18 -26.83
CA THR A 219 9.25 -3.51 -26.13
C THR A 219 9.36 -5.02 -25.98
N THR A 220 10.55 -5.55 -26.19
CA THR A 220 10.91 -6.97 -26.26
C THR A 220 10.56 -7.71 -24.95
N ALA A 221 9.44 -8.44 -24.94
CA ALA A 221 9.35 -9.62 -24.07
C ALA A 221 10.39 -10.62 -24.59
N SER A 222 11.32 -11.06 -23.74
CA SER A 222 12.23 -12.14 -24.11
C SER A 222 11.38 -13.36 -24.48
N THR A 223 11.68 -13.95 -25.62
CA THR A 223 11.12 -15.24 -26.03
C THR A 223 11.36 -16.28 -24.95
N LEU A 224 10.32 -16.64 -24.20
CA LEU A 224 10.19 -18.00 -23.68
C LEU A 224 8.91 -18.60 -24.22
N MET A 225 9.09 -19.26 -25.36
CA MET A 225 8.12 -20.13 -25.99
C MET A 225 8.09 -21.45 -25.22
N VAL A 226 7.11 -21.66 -24.35
CA VAL A 226 6.73 -23.00 -23.86
C VAL A 226 5.21 -23.05 -23.77
N GLY A 227 4.56 -23.65 -24.77
CA GLY A 227 3.10 -23.81 -24.75
C GLY A 227 2.39 -24.06 -26.08
N ALA A 228 3.09 -24.14 -27.22
CA ALA A 228 2.49 -24.57 -28.49
C ALA A 228 3.37 -25.62 -29.19
N LEU A 229 3.57 -26.77 -28.54
CA LEU A 229 4.00 -27.99 -29.23
C LEU A 229 2.76 -28.64 -29.88
N ASN A 230 2.54 -28.33 -31.16
CA ASN A 230 1.61 -29.10 -31.98
C ASN A 230 2.29 -30.42 -32.36
N TYR A 231 2.02 -31.49 -31.59
CA TYR A 231 2.65 -32.81 -31.69
C TYR A 231 2.44 -33.56 -33.02
N LYS A 232 1.76 -32.99 -34.02
CA LYS A 232 1.47 -33.70 -35.27
C LYS A 232 2.56 -33.64 -36.35
N ASN A 233 3.56 -32.76 -36.25
CA ASN A 233 4.55 -32.56 -37.32
C ASN A 233 6.02 -32.49 -36.86
N LEU A 234 6.38 -33.04 -35.69
CA LEU A 234 7.78 -33.06 -35.26
C LEU A 234 8.48 -34.32 -35.78
N ASN A 235 9.11 -34.22 -36.96
CA ASN A 235 10.07 -35.21 -37.43
C ASN A 235 11.46 -34.82 -36.88
N ILE A 236 11.85 -35.37 -35.74
CA ILE A 236 13.22 -35.22 -35.24
C ILE A 236 14.09 -36.19 -36.01
N VAL A 237 14.75 -35.71 -37.06
CA VAL A 237 15.87 -36.43 -37.67
C VAL A 237 17.08 -36.17 -36.79
N SER A 238 17.47 -37.17 -36.00
CA SER A 238 18.73 -37.14 -35.24
C SER A 238 19.91 -37.19 -36.23
N ALA A 239 20.83 -36.24 -36.12
CA ALA A 239 22.17 -36.35 -36.69
C ALA A 239 23.07 -37.15 -35.75
#